data_AF-A0A0W1RAT7-F1
#
_entry.id   AF-A0A0W1RAT7-F1
#
_cell.length_a   1.000
_cell.length_b   1.000
_cell.length_c   1.000
_cell.angle_alpha   90.00
_cell.angle_beta   90.00
_cell.angle_gamma   90.00
#
_symmetry.space_group_name_H-M   'P 1'
#
loop_
_entity.id
_entity.type
_entity.pdbx_description
1 polymer ?
#
loop_
_entity_poly.entity_id
_entity_poly.type
_entity_poly.pdbx_seq_one_letter_code
_entity_poly.pdbx_strand_id
1 'polypeptide(L)'
;MWGEKVTLKFDDNEPRRGYYDRLLAYVILDGEDFNHELVKNGYGRVYDSQFMKQDSYYESEETAQNNNRGVWECTDISTPTPTPTPEPEDDDEDIDLPPLPEDGDYNCGDFDTHEQAQYVYEQDTSDPHRLDGDNDGTACESLN
;
A
#
# COMPACT_ATOMS: atom_id res chain seq x y z
N MET A 1 20.08 -1.96 36.58
CA MET A 1 20.61 -3.27 36.16
C MET A 1 19.94 -3.54 34.82
N TRP A 2 20.69 -3.55 33.72
CA TRP A 2 20.10 -3.60 32.38
C TRP A 2 20.17 -5.02 31.85
N GLY A 3 19.06 -5.52 31.33
CA GLY A 3 18.93 -6.84 30.70
C GLY A 3 17.94 -7.74 31.44
N GLU A 4 16.90 -8.14 30.72
CA GLU A 4 15.97 -9.20 31.12
C GLU A 4 16.25 -10.46 30.29
N LYS A 5 15.99 -11.64 30.88
CA LYS A 5 16.12 -12.90 30.15
C LYS A 5 14.81 -13.20 29.45
N VAL A 6 14.88 -13.42 28.15
CA VAL A 6 13.74 -13.86 27.33
C VAL A 6 13.95 -15.29 26.85
N THR A 7 12.85 -15.99 26.57
CA THR A 7 12.85 -17.29 25.91
C THR A 7 12.33 -17.13 24.49
N LEU A 8 13.02 -17.72 23.51
CA LEU A 8 12.51 -17.78 22.13
C LEU A 8 11.75 -19.08 21.94
N LYS A 9 10.50 -18.99 21.50
CA LYS A 9 9.68 -20.14 21.14
C LYS A 9 9.45 -20.13 19.63
N PHE A 10 9.70 -21.26 18.99
CA PHE A 10 9.47 -21.44 17.56
C PHE A 10 8.06 -21.94 17.31
N ASP A 11 7.53 -21.58 16.15
CA ASP A 11 6.25 -22.07 15.66
C ASP A 11 6.48 -23.36 14.85
N ASP A 12 5.60 -24.34 15.00
CA ASP A 12 5.74 -25.63 14.30
C ASP A 12 5.16 -25.59 12.87
N ASN A 13 4.31 -24.59 12.55
CA ASN A 13 3.78 -24.39 11.20
C ASN A 13 4.70 -23.56 10.30
N GLU A 14 5.68 -22.86 10.88
CA GLU A 14 6.59 -21.97 10.17
C GLU A 14 8.04 -22.48 10.20
N PRO A 15 8.85 -22.21 9.16
CA PRO A 15 10.26 -22.50 9.21
C PRO A 15 10.94 -21.65 10.28
N ARG A 16 12.02 -22.17 10.88
CA ARG A 16 12.78 -21.42 11.91
C ARG A 16 13.34 -20.08 11.41
N ARG A 17 13.56 -19.97 10.09
CA ARG A 17 14.08 -18.77 9.46
C ARG A 17 13.30 -18.47 8.19
N GLY A 18 13.06 -17.17 7.98
CA GLY A 18 12.45 -16.67 6.74
C GLY A 18 13.45 -16.51 5.61
N TYR A 19 12.97 -16.01 4.47
CA TYR A 19 13.75 -15.82 3.23
C TYR A 19 15.06 -15.04 3.42
N TYR A 20 15.06 -14.00 4.26
CA TYR A 20 16.23 -13.17 4.57
C TYR A 20 17.10 -13.72 5.72
N ASP A 21 17.04 -15.02 6.00
CA ASP A 21 17.68 -15.69 7.15
C ASP A 21 17.28 -15.13 8.53
N ARG A 22 16.24 -14.29 8.61
CA ARG A 22 15.73 -13.77 9.90
C ARG A 22 15.09 -14.90 10.70
N LEU A 23 15.39 -14.96 11.99
CA LEU A 23 14.76 -15.92 12.91
C LEU A 23 13.28 -15.58 13.08
N LEU A 24 12.42 -16.59 12.92
CA LEU A 24 10.98 -16.47 13.16
C LEU A 24 10.67 -17.13 14.51
N ALA A 25 10.34 -16.32 15.52
CA ALA A 25 10.10 -16.81 16.87
C ALA A 25 9.19 -15.85 17.65
N TYR A 26 8.44 -16.42 18.60
CA TYR A 26 7.80 -15.70 19.68
C TYR A 26 8.83 -15.40 20.77
N VAL A 27 8.84 -14.16 21.23
CA VAL A 27 9.61 -13.73 22.40
C VAL A 27 8.72 -13.93 23.62
N ILE A 28 9.15 -14.77 24.54
CA ILE A 28 8.47 -15.04 25.80
C ILE A 28 9.21 -14.32 26.91
N LEU A 29 8.54 -13.36 27.54
CA LEU A 29 9.06 -12.57 28.67
C LEU A 29 8.18 -12.87 29.89
N ASP A 30 8.79 -13.34 30.97
CA ASP A 30 8.09 -13.73 32.21
C ASP A 30 6.91 -14.71 32.01
N GLY A 31 7.00 -15.57 30.99
CA GLY A 31 5.99 -16.56 30.65
C GLY A 31 4.92 -16.06 29.67
N GLU A 32 4.92 -14.76 29.37
CA GLU A 32 3.95 -14.11 28.49
C GLU A 32 4.49 -13.96 27.06
N ASP A 33 3.58 -14.04 26.09
CA ASP A 33 3.90 -13.78 24.68
C ASP A 33 4.03 -12.27 24.43
N PHE A 34 5.28 -11.80 24.42
CA PHE A 34 5.57 -10.38 24.26
C PHE A 34 5.14 -9.86 22.89
N ASN A 35 5.26 -10.68 21.84
CA ASN A 35 4.84 -10.29 20.49
C ASN A 35 3.33 -10.05 20.43
N HIS A 36 2.53 -10.88 21.10
CA HIS A 36 1.08 -10.72 21.18
C HIS A 36 0.69 -9.43 21.92
N GLU A 37 1.39 -9.12 23.02
CA GLU A 37 1.17 -7.87 23.76
C GLU A 37 1.52 -6.63 22.92
N LEU A 38 2.54 -6.68 22.06
CA LEU A 38 2.81 -5.58 21.12
C LEU A 38 1.62 -5.33 20.19
N VAL A 39 1.04 -6.38 19.61
CA VAL A 39 -0.12 -6.27 18.72
C VAL A 39 -1.35 -5.77 19.47
N LYS A 40 -1.67 -6.37 20.62
CA LYS A 40 -2.82 -6.02 21.47
C LYS A 40 -2.82 -4.56 21.93
N ASN A 41 -1.63 -3.99 22.16
CA ASN A 41 -1.47 -2.58 22.55
C ASN A 41 -1.28 -1.64 21.34
N GLY A 42 -1.35 -2.16 20.11
CA GLY A 42 -1.29 -1.36 18.88
C GLY A 42 0.12 -0.88 18.52
N TYR A 43 1.18 -1.55 18.98
CA TYR A 43 2.56 -1.20 18.66
C TYR A 43 3.11 -1.91 17.41
N GLY A 44 2.31 -2.79 16.80
CA GLY A 44 2.69 -3.52 15.60
C GLY A 44 1.47 -4.09 14.89
N ARG A 45 1.69 -4.52 13.65
CA ARG A 45 0.70 -5.20 12.81
C ARG A 45 0.99 -6.69 12.72
N VAL A 46 -0.06 -7.48 12.53
CA VAL A 46 0.07 -8.92 12.30
C VAL A 46 0.57 -9.13 10.87
N TYR A 47 1.55 -10.03 10.72
CA TYR A 47 2.04 -10.42 9.41
C TYR A 47 1.23 -11.61 8.90
N ASP A 48 0.67 -11.49 7.69
CA ASP A 48 -0.17 -12.53 7.12
C ASP A 48 0.65 -13.79 6.75
N SER A 49 0.42 -14.86 7.52
CA SER A 49 1.12 -16.15 7.48
C SER A 49 0.34 -17.19 8.29
N GLN A 50 0.72 -18.47 8.22
CA GLN A 50 -0.08 -19.59 8.76
C GLN A 50 0.43 -20.07 10.14
N PHE A 51 1.01 -19.16 10.92
CA PHE A 51 1.53 -19.45 12.25
C PHE A 51 0.43 -19.92 13.21
N MET A 52 0.76 -20.80 14.16
CA MET A 52 -0.22 -21.46 15.03
C MET A 52 -1.11 -20.50 15.83
N LYS A 53 -0.61 -19.31 16.16
CA LYS A 53 -1.32 -18.31 16.98
C LYS A 53 -2.08 -17.25 16.18
N GLN A 54 -2.15 -17.37 14.86
CA GLN A 54 -2.68 -16.33 13.97
C GLN A 54 -4.04 -15.78 14.40
N ASP A 55 -5.00 -16.64 14.74
CA ASP A 55 -6.35 -16.22 15.14
C ASP A 55 -6.32 -15.26 16.34
N SER A 56 -5.59 -15.62 17.40
CA SER A 56 -5.48 -14.78 18.60
C SER A 56 -4.77 -13.43 18.34
N TYR A 57 -3.85 -13.41 17.37
CA TYR A 57 -3.15 -12.20 16.97
C TYR A 57 -4.08 -11.29 16.17
N TYR A 58 -4.82 -11.83 15.19
CA TYR A 58 -5.80 -11.09 14.41
C TYR A 58 -6.92 -10.51 15.27
N GLU A 59 -7.48 -11.27 16.21
CA GLU A 59 -8.50 -10.75 17.15
C GLU A 59 -7.98 -9.58 17.98
N SER A 60 -6.71 -9.63 18.40
CA SER A 60 -6.09 -8.56 19.19
C SER A 60 -5.74 -7.34 18.33
N GLU A 61 -5.36 -7.55 17.08
CA GLU A 61 -5.14 -6.49 16.11
C GLU A 61 -6.44 -5.76 15.77
N GLU A 62 -7.51 -6.50 15.47
CA GLU A 62 -8.85 -5.94 15.24
C GLU A 62 -9.31 -5.11 16.44
N THR A 63 -9.08 -5.62 17.66
CA THR A 63 -9.37 -4.86 18.88
C THR A 63 -8.51 -3.59 18.97
N ALA A 64 -7.22 -3.65 18.63
CA ALA A 64 -6.35 -2.47 18.65
C ALA A 64 -6.75 -1.42 17.60
N GLN A 65 -7.16 -1.86 16.41
CA GLN A 65 -7.71 -1.02 15.34
C GLN A 65 -9.00 -0.34 15.78
N ASN A 66 -9.99 -1.11 16.26
CA ASN A 66 -11.30 -0.59 16.70
C ASN A 66 -11.19 0.40 17.88
N ASN A 67 -10.09 0.35 18.64
CA ASN A 67 -9.83 1.26 19.74
C ASN A 67 -8.83 2.37 19.38
N ASN A 68 -8.43 2.50 18.11
CA ASN A 68 -7.45 3.49 17.62
C ASN A 68 -6.19 3.54 18.50
N ARG A 69 -5.58 2.39 18.81
CA ARG A 69 -4.40 2.33 19.68
C ARG A 69 -3.09 2.41 18.90
N GLY A 70 -2.14 3.22 19.35
CA GLY A 70 -0.77 3.21 18.85
C GLY A 70 -0.69 3.50 17.35
N VAL A 71 -0.17 2.57 16.55
CA VAL A 71 -0.04 2.73 15.09
C VAL A 71 -1.38 2.88 14.36
N TRP A 72 -2.50 2.64 15.05
CA TRP A 72 -3.87 2.81 14.56
C TRP A 72 -4.49 4.17 14.90
N GLU A 73 -3.79 5.05 15.63
CA GLU A 73 -4.29 6.41 15.92
C GLU A 73 -4.45 7.27 14.64
N CYS A 74 -3.73 6.93 13.57
CA CYS A 74 -3.79 7.64 12.29
C CYS A 74 -4.51 6.86 11.18
N THR A 75 -5.25 5.80 11.50
CA THR A 75 -6.09 5.11 10.49
C THR A 75 -7.44 5.77 10.29
N ASP A 76 -7.92 6.52 11.28
CA ASP A 76 -8.88 7.59 11.06
C ASP A 76 -8.15 8.78 10.43
N ILE A 77 -7.65 8.58 9.21
CA ILE A 77 -7.76 9.65 8.24
C ILE A 77 -9.27 9.90 8.16
N SER A 78 -9.76 10.85 8.96
CA SER A 78 -10.74 11.79 8.41
C SER A 78 -10.13 12.11 7.08
N THR A 79 -10.69 11.53 6.02
CA THR A 79 -10.38 11.93 4.67
C THR A 79 -10.34 13.44 4.80
N PRO A 80 -9.18 14.12 4.59
CA PRO A 80 -9.29 15.55 4.37
C PRO A 80 -10.40 15.63 3.34
N THR A 81 -11.48 16.39 3.65
CA THR A 81 -12.49 16.71 2.64
C THR A 81 -11.68 16.89 1.38
N PRO A 82 -11.83 16.02 0.36
CA PRO A 82 -10.85 15.95 -0.71
C PRO A 82 -10.64 17.41 -1.10
N THR A 83 -9.39 17.89 -0.98
CA THR A 83 -9.03 19.05 -1.80
C THR A 83 -9.44 18.56 -3.16
N PRO A 84 -10.50 19.12 -3.76
CA PRO A 84 -11.23 18.44 -4.81
C PRO A 84 -10.17 17.91 -5.75
N THR A 85 -9.92 16.59 -5.67
CA THR A 85 -9.50 15.84 -6.84
C THR A 85 -10.56 16.30 -7.81
N PRO A 86 -10.21 16.97 -8.91
CA PRO A 86 -11.22 17.20 -9.92
C PRO A 86 -11.85 15.82 -10.06
N GLU A 87 -13.12 15.76 -9.64
CA GLU A 87 -13.98 14.69 -10.07
C GLU A 87 -13.72 14.65 -11.59
N PRO A 88 -13.81 13.52 -12.28
CA PRO A 88 -14.34 13.64 -13.61
C PRO A 88 -15.70 14.31 -13.39
N GLU A 89 -15.69 15.63 -13.36
CA GLU A 89 -16.84 16.43 -13.64
C GLU A 89 -17.28 15.76 -14.94
N ASP A 90 -18.48 15.23 -14.94
CA ASP A 90 -19.30 15.25 -16.15
C ASP A 90 -19.55 16.73 -16.54
N ASP A 91 -18.49 17.55 -16.55
CA ASP A 91 -18.35 18.76 -17.29
C ASP A 91 -17.67 18.29 -18.56
N ASP A 92 -18.43 18.37 -19.64
CA ASP A 92 -17.96 18.49 -21.01
C ASP A 92 -16.98 19.68 -21.14
N GLU A 93 -15.87 19.72 -20.40
CA GLU A 93 -14.71 20.47 -20.83
C GLU A 93 -14.08 19.64 -21.94
N ASP A 94 -14.40 20.02 -23.18
CA ASP A 94 -13.71 19.64 -24.41
C ASP A 94 -12.20 19.78 -24.18
N ILE A 95 -11.55 18.74 -23.64
CA ILE A 95 -10.13 18.54 -23.83
C ILE A 95 -10.01 18.36 -25.34
N ASP A 96 -9.51 19.40 -26.02
CA ASP A 96 -9.25 19.42 -27.46
C ASP A 96 -8.16 18.40 -27.75
N LEU A 97 -8.54 17.13 -27.80
CA LEU A 97 -7.64 16.04 -28.12
C LEU A 97 -7.29 16.11 -29.61
N PRO A 98 -6.02 15.95 -29.97
CA PRO A 98 -5.63 15.82 -31.37
C PRO A 98 -6.40 14.65 -32.00
N PRO A 99 -6.72 14.72 -33.30
CA PRO A 99 -7.32 13.59 -34.00
C PRO A 99 -6.38 12.38 -33.95
N LEU A 100 -6.95 11.19 -33.79
CA LEU A 100 -6.18 9.95 -33.75
C LEU A 100 -5.29 9.82 -35.01
N PRO A 101 -3.97 9.58 -34.86
CA PRO A 101 -3.05 9.37 -35.96
C PRO A 101 -3.50 8.26 -36.93
N GLU A 102 -3.02 8.30 -38.18
CA GLU A 102 -3.41 7.34 -39.22
C GLU A 102 -3.00 5.88 -38.91
N ASP A 103 -1.95 5.69 -38.11
CA ASP A 103 -1.52 4.37 -37.63
C ASP A 103 -2.31 3.90 -36.41
N GLY A 104 -3.17 4.76 -35.85
CA GLY A 104 -4.01 4.47 -34.69
C GLY A 104 -3.25 4.43 -33.37
N ASP A 105 -2.02 4.96 -33.33
CA ASP A 105 -1.16 4.92 -32.15
C ASP A 105 -0.71 6.32 -31.72
N TYR A 106 -1.18 6.79 -30.57
CA TYR A 106 -0.71 8.07 -30.03
C TYR A 106 0.70 7.95 -29.48
N ASN A 107 1.50 8.98 -29.71
CA ASN A 107 2.80 9.17 -29.11
C ASN A 107 2.84 10.52 -28.38
N CYS A 108 3.84 10.72 -27.52
CA CYS A 108 4.03 11.99 -26.83
C CYS A 108 4.24 13.20 -27.76
N GLY A 109 4.57 12.99 -29.04
CA GLY A 109 4.67 14.06 -30.02
C GLY A 109 3.35 14.48 -30.66
N ASP A 110 2.27 13.74 -30.42
CA ASP A 110 0.94 14.03 -30.97
C ASP A 110 0.15 15.01 -30.09
N PHE A 111 0.59 15.21 -28.84
CA PHE A 111 -0.03 16.08 -27.86
C PHE A 111 0.74 17.40 -27.71
N ASP A 112 0.00 18.49 -27.52
CA ASP A 112 0.57 19.82 -27.25
C ASP A 112 0.88 19.99 -25.75
N THR A 113 0.18 19.27 -24.87
CA THR A 113 0.34 19.38 -23.40
C THR A 113 0.41 18.01 -22.71
N HIS A 114 1.04 17.99 -21.53
CA HIS A 114 1.05 16.81 -20.65
C HIS A 114 -0.38 16.35 -20.30
N GLU A 115 -1.31 17.29 -20.09
CA GLU A 115 -2.70 17.01 -19.71
C GLU A 115 -3.46 16.19 -20.76
N GLN A 116 -3.26 16.47 -22.05
CA GLN A 116 -3.87 15.69 -23.13
C GLN A 116 -3.32 14.24 -23.16
N ALA A 117 -2.01 14.08 -23.00
CA ALA A 117 -1.37 12.77 -22.97
C ALA A 117 -1.82 11.95 -21.75
N GLN A 118 -1.90 12.58 -20.58
CA GLN A 118 -2.38 11.97 -19.35
C GLN A 118 -3.84 11.52 -19.48
N TYR A 119 -4.71 12.35 -20.08
CA TYR A 119 -6.10 11.97 -20.31
C TYR A 119 -6.22 10.70 -21.16
N VAL A 120 -5.46 10.58 -22.25
CA VAL A 120 -5.50 9.39 -23.12
C VAL A 120 -4.99 8.14 -22.39
N TYR A 121 -3.94 8.25 -21.57
CA TYR A 121 -3.45 7.14 -20.76
C TYR A 121 -4.46 6.69 -19.70
N GLU A 122 -5.16 7.62 -19.05
CA GLU A 122 -6.15 7.32 -18.00
C GLU A 122 -7.39 6.60 -18.54
N GLN A 123 -7.70 6.74 -19.85
CA GLN A 123 -8.76 5.97 -20.50
C GLN A 123 -8.43 4.47 -20.59
N ASP A 124 -7.16 4.11 -20.77
CA ASP A 124 -6.68 2.72 -20.74
C ASP A 124 -5.25 2.63 -20.19
N THR A 125 -5.16 2.39 -18.89
CA THR A 125 -3.88 2.26 -18.14
C THR A 125 -3.12 0.96 -18.46
N SER A 126 -3.61 0.14 -19.39
CA SER A 126 -2.80 -0.93 -20.01
C SER A 126 -1.71 -0.37 -20.94
N ASP A 127 -1.71 0.95 -21.13
CA ASP A 127 -0.80 1.75 -21.93
C ASP A 127 -0.63 1.22 -23.38
N PRO A 128 -1.74 1.04 -24.13
CA PRO A 128 -1.68 0.52 -25.49
C PRO A 128 -0.84 1.43 -26.42
N HIS A 129 -0.79 2.72 -26.08
CA HIS A 129 -0.07 3.77 -26.79
C HIS A 129 1.36 4.01 -26.28
N ARG A 130 1.76 3.30 -25.21
CA ARG A 130 3.11 3.38 -24.64
C ARG A 130 3.51 4.80 -24.22
N LEU A 131 2.54 5.57 -23.72
CA LEU A 131 2.68 6.94 -23.26
C LEU A 131 3.39 7.02 -21.90
N ASP A 132 3.32 5.96 -21.09
CA ASP A 132 3.97 5.82 -19.78
C ASP A 132 5.13 4.81 -19.88
N GLY A 133 6.27 5.30 -20.39
CA GLY A 133 7.42 4.46 -20.72
C GLY A 133 8.10 3.81 -19.51
N ASP A 134 8.05 4.45 -18.34
CA ASP A 134 8.67 3.98 -17.10
C ASP A 134 7.67 3.37 -16.11
N ASN A 135 6.37 3.38 -16.45
CA ASN A 135 5.25 2.77 -15.71
C ASN A 135 5.11 3.36 -14.31
N ASP A 136 5.31 4.67 -14.18
CA ASP A 136 5.20 5.38 -12.92
C ASP A 136 3.79 5.98 -12.69
N GLY A 137 2.92 5.89 -13.70
CA GLY A 137 1.57 6.44 -13.70
C GLY A 137 1.44 7.79 -14.41
N THR A 138 2.53 8.33 -14.95
CA THR A 138 2.61 9.65 -15.58
C THR A 138 2.91 9.51 -17.07
N ALA A 139 1.94 9.88 -17.91
CA ALA A 139 2.12 9.82 -19.36
C ALA A 139 2.96 11.00 -19.87
N CYS A 140 3.93 10.71 -20.74
CA CYS A 140 4.66 11.72 -21.49
C CYS A 140 5.25 12.84 -20.62
N GLU A 141 5.93 12.49 -19.52
CA GLU A 141 6.60 13.40 -18.56
C GLU A 141 7.54 14.45 -19.18
N SER A 142 7.90 14.29 -20.46
CA SER A 142 8.65 15.26 -21.26
C SER A 142 7.83 16.47 -21.74
N LEU A 143 6.50 16.39 -21.68
CA LEU A 143 5.58 17.48 -22.00
C LEU A 143 5.37 18.35 -20.76
N ASN A 144 5.15 19.66 -20.97
CA ASN A 144 4.92 20.63 -19.91
C ASN A 144 3.43 20.94 -19.75
#